data_AF-A4XQH1-F1
#
_entry.id   AF-A4XQH1-F1
#
_cell.length_a   1.000
_cell.length_b   1.000
_cell.length_c   1.000
_cell.angle_alpha   90.00
_cell.angle_beta   90.00
_cell.angle_gamma   90.00
#
_symmetry.space_group_name_H-M   'P 1'
#
loop_
_entity.id
_entity.type
_entity.pdbx_description
1 polymer ?
#
loop_
_entity_poly.entity_id
_entity_poly.type
_entity_poly.pdbx_seq_one_letter_code
_entity_poly.pdbx_strand_id
1 'polypeptide(L)'
;MSRAIDTLPGAAQSHDAGIDNSQALKWLDEQASRHRELLLILDPLAEPNPVQQVFAEGLAEGYVNMYLGTEFAALSSVAPWLINLADSGSECLRSLLDAPARNWGWLASVEGFDLSKCTLHWQERMLIEDGGQRSLYRFQDSRVIAHHLAHLEADQRAILLGPLAAALCWNGETWAAFENPTPGQYLRPFPTPWLDIPDPVPVSRQVRHHNLLQWLWQAYPDETARLAESVHLNDWLEQQLTQAECWGWREPEQIRFLLRHQLLPELSSHPAWSAKAGEHPEQHYLRCRDVIGTAQWAWA
;
A
#
# COMPACT_ATOMS: atom_id res chain seq x y z
N MET A 1 1.29 48.95 -21.36
CA MET A 1 -0.16 48.87 -21.07
C MET A 1 -0.69 47.69 -21.88
N SER A 2 -1.50 46.73 -21.44
CA SER A 2 -1.99 46.27 -20.14
C SER A 2 -2.85 45.02 -20.48
N ARG A 3 -2.71 43.92 -19.72
CA ARG A 3 -3.66 42.78 -19.55
C ARG A 3 -3.91 41.86 -20.78
N ALA A 4 -4.19 40.56 -20.64
CA ALA A 4 -4.56 39.73 -19.50
C ALA A 4 -4.01 38.30 -19.68
N ILE A 5 -3.61 37.68 -18.58
CA ILE A 5 -3.35 36.24 -18.44
C ILE A 5 -4.61 35.66 -17.81
N ASP A 6 -5.29 34.77 -18.52
CA ASP A 6 -6.41 34.01 -17.95
C ASP A 6 -5.91 32.74 -17.29
N THR A 7 -6.45 32.54 -16.10
CA THR A 7 -6.00 31.63 -15.04
C THR A 7 -6.80 30.34 -15.16
N LEU A 8 -6.12 29.18 -15.18
CA LEU A 8 -6.76 27.88 -15.07
C LEU A 8 -7.43 27.72 -13.68
N PRO A 9 -8.60 27.08 -13.58
CA PRO A 9 -9.31 26.96 -12.32
C PRO A 9 -8.71 25.85 -11.44
N GLY A 10 -8.33 26.24 -10.23
CA GLY A 10 -8.52 25.47 -9.00
C GLY A 10 -7.84 24.10 -8.92
N ALA A 11 -6.51 24.09 -8.75
CA ALA A 11 -5.91 23.08 -7.90
C ALA A 11 -6.58 23.18 -6.53
N ALA A 12 -7.24 22.10 -6.10
CA ALA A 12 -7.74 21.99 -4.74
C ALA A 12 -6.58 22.27 -3.79
N GLN A 13 -6.66 23.41 -3.10
CA GLN A 13 -5.81 23.70 -1.96
C GLN A 13 -6.10 22.62 -0.91
N SER A 14 -5.22 21.64 -0.81
CA SER A 14 -5.14 20.80 0.37
C SER A 14 -4.94 21.73 1.56
N HIS A 15 -5.95 21.82 2.42
CA HIS A 15 -5.83 22.47 3.71
C HIS A 15 -4.71 21.79 4.47
N ASP A 16 -3.57 22.49 4.61
CA ASP A 16 -2.49 22.13 5.50
C ASP A 16 -2.94 22.47 6.94
N ALA A 17 -3.88 21.68 7.45
CA ALA A 17 -4.09 21.61 8.89
C ALA A 17 -2.85 20.92 9.46
N GLY A 18 -2.00 21.68 10.14
CA GLY A 18 -0.74 21.16 10.69
C GLY A 18 -0.97 19.83 11.41
N ILE A 19 -0.14 18.84 11.09
CA ILE A 19 -0.21 17.50 11.65
C ILE A 19 -0.08 17.59 13.17
N ASP A 20 -1.08 17.08 13.90
CA ASP A 20 -1.05 17.05 15.36
C ASP A 20 -0.15 15.92 15.86
N ASN A 21 1.01 16.32 16.40
CA ASN A 21 2.01 15.40 16.93
C ASN A 21 1.88 15.15 18.44
N SER A 22 0.86 15.69 19.11
CA SER A 22 0.66 15.51 20.55
C SER A 22 0.63 14.04 20.97
N GLN A 23 -0.06 13.19 20.21
CA GLN A 23 -0.14 11.75 20.45
C GLN A 23 1.22 11.04 20.27
N ALA A 24 1.98 11.42 19.25
CA ALA A 24 3.30 10.84 18.99
C ALA A 24 4.30 11.22 20.09
N LEU A 25 4.34 12.50 20.48
CA LEU A 25 5.21 12.99 21.55
C LEU A 25 4.86 12.34 22.89
N LYS A 26 3.57 12.25 23.21
CA LYS A 26 3.11 11.53 24.41
C LYS A 26 3.56 10.07 24.40
N TRP A 27 3.44 9.38 23.27
CA TRP A 27 3.88 7.99 23.15
C TRP A 27 5.39 7.84 23.38
N LEU A 28 6.21 8.75 22.84
CA LEU A 28 7.67 8.76 23.07
C LEU A 28 7.99 8.92 24.56
N ASP A 29 7.34 9.87 25.24
CA ASP A 29 7.52 10.08 26.68
C ASP A 29 7.12 8.82 27.49
N GLU A 30 6.03 8.16 27.10
CA GLU A 30 5.59 6.90 27.71
C GLU A 30 6.63 5.79 27.52
N GLN A 31 7.23 5.65 26.33
CA GLN A 31 8.25 4.63 26.08
C GLN A 31 9.53 4.90 26.87
N ALA A 32 9.97 6.17 26.92
CA ALA A 32 11.12 6.58 27.71
C ALA A 32 10.90 6.31 29.21
N SER A 33 9.70 6.59 29.73
CA SER A 33 9.35 6.33 31.14
C SER A 33 9.36 4.84 31.51
N ARG A 34 9.19 3.96 30.52
CA ARG A 34 9.26 2.50 30.67
C ARG A 34 10.64 1.92 30.37
N HIS A 35 11.63 2.78 30.11
CA HIS A 35 12.99 2.39 29.73
C HIS A 35 13.02 1.46 28.50
N ARG A 36 12.12 1.68 27.54
CA ARG A 36 12.07 0.92 26.29
C ARG A 36 12.95 1.59 25.25
N GLU A 37 13.68 0.78 24.50
CA GLU A 37 14.45 1.22 23.34
C GLU A 37 13.52 1.46 22.15
N LEU A 38 13.90 2.37 21.25
CA LEU A 38 13.11 2.69 20.07
C LEU A 38 13.72 2.07 18.82
N LEU A 39 12.86 1.43 18.03
CA LEU A 39 13.21 0.83 16.76
C LEU A 39 12.47 1.57 15.64
N LEU A 40 13.20 2.03 14.64
CA LEU A 40 12.63 2.51 13.39
C LEU A 40 12.46 1.35 12.42
N ILE A 41 11.27 1.24 11.83
CA ILE A 41 10.99 0.37 10.70
C ILE A 41 10.79 1.28 9.49
N LEU A 42 11.78 1.34 8.60
CA LEU A 42 11.83 2.33 7.52
C LEU A 42 11.51 1.74 6.15
N ASP A 43 10.78 2.52 5.35
CA ASP A 43 10.58 2.29 3.93
C ASP A 43 11.58 3.13 3.12
N PRO A 44 12.60 2.52 2.46
CA PRO A 44 13.55 3.27 1.64
C PRO A 44 12.94 3.86 0.37
N LEU A 45 11.71 3.48 0.01
CA LEU A 45 10.99 4.02 -1.15
C LEU A 45 10.26 5.33 -0.85
N ALA A 46 10.19 5.75 0.41
CA ALA A 46 9.68 7.07 0.76
C ALA A 46 10.65 8.16 0.27
N GLU A 47 10.08 9.32 -0.10
CA GLU A 47 10.86 10.46 -0.59
C GLU A 47 10.71 11.67 0.34
N PRO A 48 11.82 12.26 0.84
CA PRO A 48 13.20 11.79 0.68
C PRO A 48 13.45 10.46 1.42
N ASN A 49 14.45 9.69 0.97
CA ASN A 49 14.79 8.40 1.56
C ASN A 49 15.16 8.55 3.06
N PRO A 50 14.35 8.00 3.99
CA PRO A 50 14.54 8.20 5.42
C PRO A 50 15.77 7.47 5.97
N VAL A 51 16.18 6.37 5.32
CA VAL A 51 17.38 5.62 5.71
C VAL A 51 18.61 6.50 5.54
N GLN A 52 18.75 7.19 4.41
CA GLN A 52 19.89 8.08 4.17
C GLN A 52 19.98 9.19 5.22
N GLN A 53 18.84 9.78 5.58
CA GLN A 53 18.76 10.82 6.60
C GLN A 53 19.21 10.29 7.97
N VAL A 54 18.66 9.15 8.42
CA VAL A 54 18.99 8.55 9.73
C VAL A 54 20.48 8.18 9.83
N PHE A 55 21.07 7.66 8.76
CA PHE A 55 22.51 7.34 8.73
C PHE A 55 23.40 8.59 8.70
N ALA A 56 23.00 9.63 7.97
CA ALA A 56 23.76 10.89 7.91
C ALA A 56 23.84 11.60 9.27
N GLU A 57 22.79 11.48 10.07
CA GLU A 57 22.68 12.04 11.42
C GLU A 57 23.31 11.16 12.51
N GLY A 58 23.87 10.00 12.14
CA GLY A 58 24.53 9.09 13.08
C GLY A 58 23.60 8.43 14.10
N LEU A 59 22.31 8.31 13.78
CA LEU A 59 21.30 7.80 14.72
C LEU A 59 21.14 6.28 14.74
N ALA A 60 21.82 5.57 13.83
CA ALA A 60 21.73 4.13 13.68
C ALA A 60 22.77 3.39 14.56
N GLU A 61 22.37 2.94 15.75
CA GLU A 61 23.25 2.18 16.66
C GLU A 61 23.35 0.69 16.30
N GLY A 62 22.25 0.11 15.84
CA GLY A 62 22.18 -1.27 15.38
C GLY A 62 21.13 -1.37 14.29
N TYR A 63 21.47 -1.98 13.15
CA TYR A 63 20.58 -2.00 12.00
C TYR A 63 20.66 -3.29 11.21
N VAL A 64 19.59 -3.57 10.48
CA VAL A 64 19.52 -4.66 9.51
C VAL A 64 18.73 -4.22 8.28
N ASN A 65 19.20 -4.65 7.12
CA ASN A 65 18.44 -4.62 5.88
C ASN A 65 17.73 -5.98 5.72
N MET A 66 16.41 -5.96 5.66
CA MET A 66 15.59 -7.16 5.87
C MET A 66 15.73 -8.21 4.77
N TYR A 67 16.19 -7.84 3.58
CA TYR A 67 16.39 -8.78 2.48
C TYR A 67 17.80 -9.38 2.45
N LEU A 68 18.78 -8.80 3.14
CA LEU A 68 20.10 -9.40 3.24
C LEU A 68 20.03 -10.74 3.99
N GLY A 69 20.74 -11.74 3.47
CA GLY A 69 20.69 -13.10 4.00
C GLY A 69 19.44 -13.90 3.59
N THR A 70 18.61 -13.37 2.70
CA THR A 70 17.41 -14.06 2.15
C THR A 70 17.53 -14.24 0.63
N GLU A 71 16.57 -14.94 0.01
CA GLU A 71 16.49 -15.07 -1.45
C GLU A 71 16.25 -13.72 -2.17
N PHE A 72 15.84 -12.68 -1.44
CA PHE A 72 15.53 -11.35 -1.96
C PHE A 72 16.71 -10.39 -1.92
N ALA A 73 17.93 -10.86 -1.61
CA ALA A 73 19.11 -10.01 -1.45
C ALA A 73 19.40 -9.11 -2.66
N ALA A 74 19.02 -9.52 -3.87
CA ALA A 74 19.15 -8.70 -5.08
C ALA A 74 18.28 -7.42 -5.06
N LEU A 75 17.26 -7.37 -4.20
CA LEU A 75 16.34 -6.24 -4.01
C LEU A 75 16.69 -5.40 -2.77
N SER A 76 17.91 -5.52 -2.24
CA SER A 76 18.31 -4.85 -0.99
C SER A 76 18.17 -3.31 -1.03
N SER A 77 18.22 -2.69 -2.21
CA SER A 77 18.02 -1.24 -2.36
C SER A 77 16.62 -0.76 -1.98
N VAL A 78 15.62 -1.64 -2.05
CA VAL A 78 14.21 -1.35 -1.73
C VAL A 78 13.73 -2.11 -0.49
N ALA A 79 14.64 -2.77 0.22
CA ALA A 79 14.30 -3.59 1.37
C ALA A 79 13.98 -2.73 2.61
N PRO A 80 13.01 -3.15 3.44
CA PRO A 80 12.80 -2.54 4.74
C PRO A 80 14.06 -2.53 5.60
N TRP A 81 14.22 -1.48 6.40
CA TRP A 81 15.28 -1.39 7.39
C TRP A 81 14.71 -1.41 8.80
N LEU A 82 15.33 -2.19 9.68
CA LEU A 82 15.14 -2.03 11.13
C LEU A 82 16.36 -1.33 11.70
N ILE A 83 16.16 -0.24 12.44
CA ILE A 83 17.24 0.57 13.01
C ILE A 83 16.94 0.88 14.48
N ASN A 84 17.79 0.42 15.41
CA ASN A 84 17.78 0.86 16.80
C ASN A 84 18.24 2.31 16.85
N LEU A 85 17.43 3.14 17.49
CA LEU A 85 17.63 4.58 17.53
C LEU A 85 18.47 4.97 18.74
N ALA A 86 19.59 5.66 18.48
CA ALA A 86 20.50 6.16 19.51
C ALA A 86 19.85 7.19 20.45
N ASP A 87 19.05 8.09 19.87
CA ASP A 87 18.49 9.25 20.56
C ASP A 87 17.06 9.53 20.11
N SER A 88 16.12 9.32 21.04
CA SER A 88 14.70 9.62 20.88
C SER A 88 14.37 11.12 20.89
N GLY A 89 15.35 11.98 21.23
CA GLY A 89 15.22 13.44 21.25
C GLY A 89 15.74 14.14 20.00
N SER A 90 16.21 13.39 19.00
CA SER A 90 16.88 13.94 17.81
C SER A 90 15.95 14.77 16.91
N GLU A 91 16.48 15.80 16.28
CA GLU A 91 15.73 16.62 15.32
C GLU A 91 15.30 15.83 14.09
N CYS A 92 16.09 14.84 13.67
CA CYS A 92 15.72 13.93 12.58
C CYS A 92 14.43 13.16 12.92
N LEU A 93 14.31 12.60 14.13
CA LEU A 93 13.08 11.93 14.55
C LEU A 93 11.89 12.89 14.55
N ARG A 94 12.07 14.12 15.06
CA ARG A 94 11.01 15.14 15.02
C ARG A 94 10.57 15.45 13.58
N SER A 95 11.52 15.62 12.66
CA SER A 95 11.20 15.85 11.25
C SER A 95 10.44 14.70 10.60
N LEU A 96 10.71 13.45 10.99
CA LEU A 96 9.93 12.30 10.55
C LEU A 96 8.50 12.37 11.12
N LEU A 97 8.37 12.68 12.40
CA LEU A 97 7.06 12.83 13.06
C LEU A 97 6.23 14.00 12.50
N ASP A 98 6.87 15.07 12.02
CA ASP A 98 6.21 16.22 11.40
C ASP A 98 5.75 15.94 9.95
N ALA A 99 6.22 14.86 9.33
CA ALA A 99 5.90 14.52 7.94
C ALA A 99 5.45 13.06 7.71
N PRO A 100 4.50 12.51 8.50
CA PRO A 100 4.08 11.12 8.38
C PRO A 100 3.39 10.78 7.06
N ALA A 101 2.78 11.75 6.39
CA ALA A 101 2.17 11.58 5.07
C ALA A 101 3.17 11.12 3.99
N ARG A 102 4.49 11.25 4.24
CA ARG A 102 5.55 10.72 3.38
C ARG A 102 5.67 9.19 3.44
N ASN A 103 4.98 8.53 4.37
CA ASN A 103 5.01 7.08 4.59
C ASN A 103 6.43 6.52 4.74
N TRP A 104 7.28 7.24 5.47
CA TRP A 104 8.68 6.88 5.70
C TRP A 104 8.86 5.59 6.51
N GLY A 105 7.80 5.09 7.15
CA GLY A 105 7.86 3.96 8.04
C GLY A 105 7.00 4.15 9.29
N TRP A 106 7.44 3.55 10.38
CA TRP A 106 6.80 3.65 11.69
C TRP A 106 7.80 3.37 12.81
N LEU A 107 7.38 3.66 14.05
CA LEU A 107 8.18 3.46 15.26
C LEU A 107 7.68 2.25 16.03
N ALA A 108 8.60 1.48 16.58
CA ALA A 108 8.31 0.49 17.59
C ALA A 108 9.12 0.76 18.85
N SER A 109 8.67 0.20 19.97
CA SER A 109 9.47 0.12 21.18
C SER A 109 9.70 -1.34 21.56
N VAL A 110 10.78 -1.60 22.30
CA VAL A 110 11.22 -2.94 22.63
C VAL A 110 11.84 -2.95 24.03
N GLU A 111 11.62 -4.04 24.75
CA GLU A 111 12.25 -4.30 26.05
C GLU A 111 13.47 -5.20 25.82
N GLY A 112 14.67 -4.64 26.00
CA GLY A 112 15.94 -5.36 25.80
C GLY A 112 16.18 -5.70 24.33
N PHE A 113 16.68 -4.73 23.58
CA PHE A 113 16.83 -4.85 22.13
C PHE A 113 17.72 -6.03 21.72
N ASP A 114 17.16 -6.89 20.87
CA ASP A 114 17.86 -8.00 20.23
C ASP A 114 17.54 -7.97 18.74
N LEU A 115 18.45 -7.34 17.98
CA LEU A 115 18.30 -7.17 16.54
C LEU A 115 18.11 -8.51 15.83
N SER A 116 18.75 -9.59 16.30
CA SER A 116 18.64 -10.91 15.67
C SER A 116 17.23 -11.48 15.83
N LYS A 117 16.62 -11.33 17.02
CA LYS A 117 15.23 -11.75 17.26
C LYS A 117 14.25 -10.95 16.41
N CYS A 118 14.43 -9.64 16.32
CA CYS A 118 13.59 -8.77 15.48
C CYS A 118 13.74 -9.11 14.00
N THR A 119 14.97 -9.37 13.54
CA THR A 119 15.26 -9.79 12.16
C THR A 119 14.54 -11.08 11.82
N LEU A 120 14.73 -12.12 12.63
CA LEU A 120 14.09 -13.42 12.42
C LEU A 120 12.56 -13.29 12.41
N HIS A 121 11.99 -12.56 13.37
CA HIS A 121 10.55 -12.33 13.48
C HIS A 121 9.94 -11.77 12.19
N TRP A 122 10.55 -10.73 11.63
CA TRP A 122 10.06 -10.08 10.42
C TRP A 122 10.37 -10.89 9.16
N GLN A 123 11.53 -11.57 9.08
CA GLN A 123 11.84 -12.46 7.94
C GLN A 123 10.85 -13.64 7.85
N GLU A 124 10.41 -14.19 8.99
CA GLU A 124 9.40 -15.24 9.00
C GLU A 124 8.01 -14.77 8.57
N ARG A 125 7.73 -13.45 8.57
CA ARG A 125 6.42 -12.86 8.23
C ARG A 125 6.41 -12.13 6.89
N MET A 126 7.58 -11.77 6.35
CA MET A 126 7.66 -10.97 5.13
C MET A 126 7.25 -11.75 3.87
N LEU A 127 7.43 -13.07 3.85
CA LEU A 127 7.03 -13.90 2.71
C LEU A 127 5.63 -14.48 2.97
N ILE A 128 4.69 -14.11 2.12
CA ILE A 128 3.34 -14.67 2.05
C ILE A 128 3.30 -15.69 0.93
N GLU A 129 2.78 -16.88 1.24
CA GLU A 129 2.53 -17.93 0.25
C GLU A 129 1.05 -18.30 0.32
N ASP A 130 0.30 -17.93 -0.72
CA ASP A 130 -1.14 -18.20 -0.82
C ASP A 130 -1.49 -18.68 -2.23
N GLY A 131 -2.23 -19.79 -2.32
CA GLY A 131 -2.68 -20.35 -3.60
C GLY A 131 -1.56 -20.65 -4.62
N GLY A 132 -0.31 -20.88 -4.16
CA GLY A 132 0.86 -21.06 -5.03
C GLY A 132 1.45 -19.76 -5.59
N GLN A 133 0.92 -18.60 -5.18
CA GLN A 133 1.51 -17.29 -5.41
C GLN A 133 2.40 -16.90 -4.22
N ARG A 134 3.51 -16.23 -4.50
CA ARG A 134 4.45 -15.72 -3.49
C ARG A 134 4.46 -14.20 -3.57
N SER A 135 4.24 -13.54 -2.44
CA SER A 135 4.25 -12.08 -2.34
C SER A 135 4.99 -11.61 -1.09
N LEU A 136 5.42 -10.35 -1.10
CA LEU A 136 6.12 -9.73 0.03
C LEU A 136 5.16 -8.86 0.84
N TYR A 137 5.05 -9.16 2.13
CA TYR A 137 4.27 -8.37 3.07
C TYR A 137 4.97 -7.02 3.31
N ARG A 138 4.26 -5.94 2.99
CA ARG A 138 4.75 -4.56 3.10
C ARG A 138 4.61 -4.00 4.53
N PHE A 139 5.17 -4.69 5.52
CA PHE A 139 5.04 -4.29 6.93
C PHE A 139 5.69 -2.94 7.25
N GLN A 140 6.57 -2.42 6.39
CA GLN A 140 7.16 -1.10 6.52
C GLN A 140 6.20 0.05 6.14
N ASP A 141 5.17 -0.21 5.34
CA ASP A 141 4.18 0.83 5.01
C ASP A 141 3.33 1.10 6.25
N SER A 142 3.47 2.31 6.80
CA SER A 142 2.80 2.76 8.03
C SER A 142 1.28 2.51 8.00
N ARG A 143 0.65 2.70 6.84
CA ARG A 143 -0.80 2.56 6.69
C ARG A 143 -1.23 1.11 6.67
N VAL A 144 -0.43 0.24 6.04
CA VAL A 144 -0.67 -1.20 6.01
C VAL A 144 -0.58 -1.77 7.42
N ILE A 145 0.51 -1.47 8.13
CA ILE A 145 0.69 -2.00 9.49
C ILE A 145 -0.33 -1.39 10.46
N ALA A 146 -0.65 -0.10 10.37
CA ALA A 146 -1.67 0.54 11.21
C ALA A 146 -3.05 -0.07 10.99
N HIS A 147 -3.44 -0.30 9.72
CA HIS A 147 -4.69 -0.95 9.35
C HIS A 147 -4.79 -2.34 9.96
N HIS A 148 -3.74 -3.15 9.83
CA HIS A 148 -3.72 -4.48 10.42
C HIS A 148 -3.81 -4.42 11.95
N LEU A 149 -2.96 -3.64 12.62
CA LEU A 149 -2.95 -3.56 14.08
C LEU A 149 -4.27 -3.06 14.68
N ALA A 150 -5.02 -2.22 13.95
CA ALA A 150 -6.32 -1.70 14.36
C ALA A 150 -7.45 -2.74 14.32
N HIS A 151 -7.35 -3.75 13.45
CA HIS A 151 -8.38 -4.78 13.27
C HIS A 151 -8.01 -6.13 13.89
N LEU A 152 -6.81 -6.26 14.45
CA LEU A 152 -6.40 -7.44 15.21
C LEU A 152 -6.84 -7.36 16.67
N GLU A 153 -7.27 -8.50 17.18
CA GLU A 153 -7.45 -8.72 18.61
C GLU A 153 -6.10 -8.71 19.35
N ALA A 154 -6.13 -8.56 20.67
CA ALA A 154 -4.94 -8.35 21.49
C ALA A 154 -3.89 -9.48 21.39
N ASP A 155 -4.35 -10.74 21.33
CA ASP A 155 -3.51 -11.93 21.15
C ASP A 155 -2.95 -12.03 19.73
N GLN A 156 -3.76 -11.73 18.72
CA GLN A 156 -3.32 -11.69 17.32
C GLN A 156 -2.31 -10.58 17.06
N ARG A 157 -2.49 -9.43 17.71
CA ARG A 157 -1.54 -8.32 17.67
C ARG A 157 -0.18 -8.72 18.24
N ALA A 158 -0.17 -9.51 19.31
CA ALA A 158 1.07 -10.04 19.88
C ALA A 158 1.82 -10.95 18.88
N ILE A 159 1.10 -11.76 18.10
CA ILE A 159 1.69 -12.61 17.05
C ILE A 159 2.31 -11.77 15.93
N LEU A 160 1.66 -10.67 15.53
CA LEU A 160 2.18 -9.77 14.48
C LEU A 160 3.37 -8.93 14.97
N LEU A 161 3.29 -8.33 16.16
CA LEU A 161 4.34 -7.48 16.72
C LEU A 161 5.52 -8.28 17.30
N GLY A 162 5.29 -9.51 17.73
CA GLY A 162 6.29 -10.41 18.28
C GLY A 162 7.10 -9.80 19.42
N PRO A 163 8.42 -9.61 19.26
CA PRO A 163 9.28 -9.11 20.32
C PRO A 163 9.07 -7.62 20.63
N LEU A 164 8.35 -6.89 19.77
CA LEU A 164 8.08 -5.47 19.96
C LEU A 164 7.07 -5.27 21.09
N ALA A 165 7.32 -4.29 21.95
CA ALA A 165 6.49 -3.95 23.09
C ALA A 165 5.33 -3.02 22.73
N ALA A 166 5.56 -2.08 21.81
CA ALA A 166 4.52 -1.21 21.27
C ALA A 166 4.88 -0.73 19.86
N ALA A 167 3.90 -0.18 19.16
CA ALA A 167 4.02 0.43 17.85
C ALA A 167 3.35 1.81 17.82
N LEU A 168 3.92 2.73 17.05
CA LEU A 168 3.36 4.04 16.71
C LEU A 168 3.41 4.20 15.19
N CYS A 169 2.23 4.26 14.57
CA CYS A 169 2.06 4.24 13.12
C CYS A 169 1.18 5.40 12.68
N TRP A 170 1.38 5.90 11.46
CA TRP A 170 0.46 6.83 10.84
C TRP A 170 -0.62 6.06 10.07
N ASN A 171 -1.88 6.26 10.43
CA ASN A 171 -3.00 5.55 9.79
C ASN A 171 -3.49 6.23 8.50
N GLY A 172 -2.92 7.38 8.12
CA GLY A 172 -3.38 8.22 7.01
C GLY A 172 -3.95 9.56 7.48
N GLU A 173 -4.43 9.64 8.71
CA GLU A 173 -5.10 10.82 9.28
C GLU A 173 -4.50 11.25 10.62
N THR A 174 -4.13 10.30 11.48
CA THR A 174 -3.60 10.53 12.81
C THR A 174 -2.54 9.50 13.20
N TRP A 175 -1.73 9.85 14.19
CA TRP A 175 -0.83 8.91 14.86
C TRP A 175 -1.62 7.93 15.71
N ALA A 176 -1.45 6.64 15.45
CA ALA A 176 -2.09 5.54 16.18
C ALA A 176 -1.04 4.75 16.96
N ALA A 177 -1.27 4.62 18.27
CA ALA A 177 -0.43 3.83 19.17
C ALA A 177 -1.07 2.48 19.46
N PHE A 178 -0.26 1.42 19.44
CA PHE A 178 -0.68 0.05 19.71
C PHE A 178 0.26 -0.60 20.71
N GLU A 179 -0.28 -1.10 21.82
CA GLU A 179 0.50 -1.90 22.77
C GLU A 179 0.46 -3.37 22.39
N ASN A 180 1.59 -4.05 22.59
CA ASN A 180 1.67 -5.50 22.59
C ASN A 180 1.55 -6.00 24.04
N PRO A 181 0.44 -6.66 24.42
CA PRO A 181 0.25 -7.14 25.79
C PRO A 181 1.13 -8.34 26.12
N THR A 182 1.70 -9.03 25.13
CA THR A 182 2.52 -10.23 25.34
C THR A 182 3.71 -10.25 24.37
N PRO A 183 4.70 -9.35 24.56
CA PRO A 183 5.90 -9.34 23.75
C PRO A 183 6.66 -10.66 23.89
N GLY A 184 7.08 -11.23 22.77
CA GLY A 184 7.71 -12.54 22.77
C GLY A 184 8.04 -13.05 21.38
N GLN A 185 8.70 -14.20 21.33
CA GLN A 185 8.98 -14.89 20.06
C GLN A 185 7.81 -15.79 19.69
N TYR A 186 7.30 -15.62 18.48
CA TYR A 186 6.24 -16.45 17.90
C TYR A 186 6.81 -17.07 16.62
N LEU A 187 7.45 -18.22 16.78
CA LEU A 187 8.09 -18.98 15.71
C LEU A 187 7.05 -19.75 14.90
N ARG A 188 7.37 -20.05 13.64
CA ARG A 188 6.49 -20.87 12.78
C ARG A 188 6.24 -22.27 13.39
N PRO A 189 5.05 -22.88 13.16
CA PRO A 189 3.89 -22.29 12.47
C PRO A 189 3.10 -21.35 13.39
N PHE A 190 2.67 -20.20 12.86
CA PHE A 190 1.78 -19.26 13.53
C PHE A 190 0.64 -18.87 12.58
N PRO A 191 -0.54 -18.49 13.10
CA PRO A 191 -1.61 -17.97 12.27
C PRO A 191 -1.23 -16.58 11.74
N THR A 192 -1.73 -16.23 10.55
CA THR A 192 -1.52 -14.93 9.90
C THR A 192 -2.84 -14.17 9.72
N PRO A 193 -3.58 -13.88 10.81
CA PRO A 193 -4.92 -13.29 10.73
C PRO A 193 -4.94 -11.91 10.06
N TRP A 194 -3.79 -11.22 10.01
CA TRP A 194 -3.67 -9.96 9.31
C TRP A 194 -3.80 -10.07 7.79
N LEU A 195 -3.60 -11.26 7.21
CA LEU A 195 -3.77 -11.48 5.77
C LEU A 195 -5.25 -11.65 5.38
N ASP A 196 -6.11 -11.97 6.35
CA ASP A 196 -7.55 -12.10 6.14
C ASP A 196 -8.29 -10.75 6.31
N ILE A 197 -7.57 -9.70 6.75
CA ILE A 197 -8.14 -8.36 6.91
C ILE A 197 -8.29 -7.74 5.52
N PRO A 198 -9.51 -7.36 5.10
CA PRO A 198 -9.70 -6.73 3.80
C PRO A 198 -9.03 -5.36 3.75
N ASP A 199 -8.42 -5.02 2.62
CA ASP A 199 -7.92 -3.67 2.37
C ASP A 199 -9.05 -2.64 2.47
N PRO A 200 -8.78 -1.41 2.97
CA PRO A 200 -9.75 -0.33 2.89
C PRO A 200 -10.21 -0.12 1.45
N VAL A 201 -11.52 0.04 1.23
CA VAL A 201 -12.11 0.16 -0.11
C VAL A 201 -11.40 1.18 -1.01
N PRO A 202 -11.04 2.40 -0.54
CA PRO A 202 -10.31 3.35 -1.38
C PRO A 202 -8.92 2.85 -1.80
N VAL A 203 -8.21 2.15 -0.91
CA VAL A 203 -6.88 1.58 -1.19
C VAL A 203 -6.98 0.43 -2.17
N SER A 204 -7.92 -0.50 -1.95
CA SER A 204 -8.17 -1.62 -2.87
C SER A 204 -8.51 -1.11 -4.28
N ARG A 205 -9.30 -0.04 -4.38
CA ARG A 205 -9.65 0.58 -5.66
C ARG A 205 -8.45 1.21 -6.36
N GLN A 206 -7.60 1.94 -5.63
CA GLN A 206 -6.37 2.54 -6.19
C GLN A 206 -5.35 1.48 -6.62
N VAL A 207 -5.12 0.45 -5.81
CA VAL A 207 -4.23 -0.67 -6.16
C VAL A 207 -4.73 -1.39 -7.40
N ARG A 208 -6.04 -1.69 -7.45
CA ARG A 208 -6.67 -2.30 -8.61
C ARG A 208 -6.53 -1.43 -9.86
N HIS A 209 -6.75 -0.12 -9.74
CA HIS A 209 -6.60 0.83 -10.84
C HIS A 209 -5.16 0.83 -11.38
N HIS A 210 -4.17 0.97 -10.50
CA HIS A 210 -2.76 0.94 -10.87
C HIS A 210 -2.36 -0.37 -11.56
N ASN A 211 -2.75 -1.52 -10.99
CA ASN A 211 -2.44 -2.84 -11.54
C ASN A 211 -3.08 -3.06 -12.92
N LEU A 212 -4.30 -2.58 -13.13
CA LEU A 212 -4.98 -2.67 -14.43
C LEU A 212 -4.32 -1.76 -15.46
N LEU A 213 -3.90 -0.56 -15.08
CA LEU A 213 -3.17 0.34 -15.98
C LEU A 213 -1.82 -0.26 -16.40
N GLN A 214 -1.07 -0.85 -15.47
CA GLN A 214 0.17 -1.57 -15.79
C GLN A 214 -0.10 -2.76 -16.72
N TRP A 215 -1.14 -3.55 -16.44
CA TRP A 215 -1.53 -4.67 -17.30
C TRP A 215 -1.88 -4.21 -18.72
N LEU A 216 -2.58 -3.08 -18.89
CA LEU A 216 -2.89 -2.51 -20.21
C LEU A 216 -1.61 -2.19 -20.99
N TRP A 217 -0.66 -1.48 -20.36
CA TRP A 217 0.62 -1.14 -20.98
C TRP A 217 1.48 -2.36 -21.33
N GLN A 218 1.40 -3.44 -20.55
CA GLN A 218 2.18 -4.65 -20.79
C GLN A 218 1.54 -5.57 -21.83
N ALA A 219 0.21 -5.74 -21.78
CA ALA A 219 -0.50 -6.71 -22.60
C ALA A 219 -0.98 -6.14 -23.95
N TYR A 220 -1.25 -4.82 -24.02
CA TYR A 220 -1.79 -4.13 -25.19
C TYR A 220 -1.11 -2.76 -25.39
N PRO A 221 0.22 -2.71 -25.57
CA PRO A 221 0.96 -1.44 -25.59
C PRO A 221 0.52 -0.50 -26.71
N ASP A 222 0.28 -1.02 -27.92
CA ASP A 222 -0.05 -0.21 -29.09
C ASP A 222 -1.46 0.39 -29.01
N GLU A 223 -2.44 -0.39 -28.58
CA GLU A 223 -3.82 0.07 -28.39
C GLU A 223 -3.92 1.04 -27.21
N THR A 224 -3.19 0.78 -26.12
CA THR A 224 -3.14 1.66 -24.95
C THR A 224 -2.51 3.00 -25.32
N ALA A 225 -1.40 3.00 -26.07
CA ALA A 225 -0.75 4.22 -26.56
C ALA A 225 -1.70 5.05 -27.43
N ARG A 226 -2.38 4.41 -28.39
CA ARG A 226 -3.33 5.06 -29.29
C ARG A 226 -4.50 5.68 -28.53
N LEU A 227 -5.02 4.99 -27.51
CA LEU A 227 -6.09 5.54 -26.67
C LEU A 227 -5.58 6.77 -25.89
N ALA A 228 -4.39 6.69 -25.31
CA ALA A 228 -3.76 7.77 -24.53
C ALA A 228 -3.53 9.07 -25.34
N GLU A 229 -3.45 8.99 -26.66
CA GLU A 229 -3.37 10.18 -27.54
C GLU A 229 -4.65 11.03 -27.50
N SER A 230 -5.78 10.42 -27.15
CA SER A 230 -7.11 11.05 -27.22
C SER A 230 -7.77 11.28 -25.86
N VAL A 231 -7.40 10.51 -24.83
CA VAL A 231 -8.01 10.58 -23.49
C VAL A 231 -6.99 10.47 -22.37
N HIS A 232 -7.32 11.03 -21.20
CA HIS A 232 -6.60 10.76 -19.97
C HIS A 232 -6.90 9.32 -19.51
N LEU A 233 -5.91 8.42 -19.60
CA LEU A 233 -6.09 7.00 -19.30
C LEU A 233 -6.61 6.73 -17.87
N ASN A 234 -6.22 7.54 -16.89
CA ASN A 234 -6.69 7.38 -15.52
C ASN A 234 -8.21 7.58 -15.42
N ASP A 235 -8.72 8.65 -16.02
CA ASP A 235 -10.14 8.98 -16.04
C ASP A 235 -10.93 7.97 -16.87
N TRP A 236 -10.36 7.53 -18.00
CA TRP A 236 -10.97 6.49 -18.82
C TRP A 236 -11.09 5.17 -18.06
N LEU A 237 -10.02 4.71 -17.40
CA LEU A 237 -10.03 3.46 -16.63
C LEU A 237 -11.04 3.54 -15.47
N GLU A 238 -11.10 4.68 -14.80
CA GLU A 238 -12.07 4.95 -13.73
C GLU A 238 -13.52 4.88 -14.24
N GLN A 239 -13.80 5.41 -15.43
CA GLN A 239 -15.10 5.29 -16.08
C GLN A 239 -15.43 3.82 -16.41
N GLN A 240 -14.47 3.05 -16.93
CA GLN A 240 -14.68 1.62 -17.23
C GLN A 240 -14.97 0.81 -15.96
N LEU A 241 -14.26 1.09 -14.86
CA LEU A 241 -14.49 0.42 -13.58
C LEU A 241 -15.86 0.79 -12.99
N THR A 242 -16.24 2.06 -13.05
CA THR A 242 -17.58 2.50 -12.62
C THR A 242 -18.69 1.83 -13.44
N GLN A 243 -18.47 1.69 -14.75
CA GLN A 243 -19.41 1.01 -15.64
C GLN A 243 -19.53 -0.49 -15.32
N ALA A 244 -18.41 -1.16 -15.06
CA ALA A 244 -18.40 -2.55 -14.61
C ALA A 244 -19.14 -2.71 -13.28
N GLU A 245 -18.95 -1.80 -12.33
CA GLU A 245 -19.67 -1.77 -11.05
C GLU A 245 -21.18 -1.63 -11.26
N CYS A 246 -21.63 -0.72 -12.14
CA CYS A 246 -23.05 -0.56 -12.50
C CYS A 246 -23.65 -1.83 -13.12
N TRP A 247 -22.86 -2.62 -13.84
CA TRP A 247 -23.28 -3.90 -14.41
C TRP A 247 -23.15 -5.08 -13.44
N GLY A 248 -22.60 -4.86 -12.24
CA GLY A 248 -22.31 -5.92 -11.28
C GLY A 248 -21.17 -6.84 -11.71
N TRP A 249 -20.28 -6.40 -12.61
CA TRP A 249 -19.12 -7.15 -13.04
C TRP A 249 -17.98 -6.96 -12.03
N ARG A 250 -17.66 -8.02 -11.29
CA ARG A 250 -16.70 -7.98 -10.17
C ARG A 250 -15.49 -8.89 -10.38
N GLU A 251 -15.63 -9.92 -11.20
CA GLU A 251 -14.56 -10.90 -11.42
C GLU A 251 -13.42 -10.34 -12.29
N PRO A 252 -12.15 -10.68 -12.00
CA PRO A 252 -11.00 -10.20 -12.77
C PRO A 252 -11.13 -10.45 -14.29
N GLU A 253 -11.69 -11.59 -14.68
CA GLU A 253 -11.90 -11.97 -16.08
C GLU A 253 -12.91 -11.06 -16.78
N GLN A 254 -13.98 -10.65 -16.09
CA GLN A 254 -14.99 -9.74 -16.63
C GLN A 254 -14.40 -8.36 -16.90
N ILE A 255 -13.56 -7.89 -15.99
CA ILE A 255 -12.93 -6.57 -16.05
C ILE A 255 -11.86 -6.54 -17.14
N ARG A 256 -10.99 -7.55 -17.20
CA ARG A 256 -10.00 -7.67 -18.27
C ARG A 256 -10.67 -7.80 -19.64
N PHE A 257 -11.78 -8.53 -19.72
CA PHE A 257 -12.58 -8.62 -20.95
C PHE A 257 -13.11 -7.24 -21.35
N LEU A 258 -13.72 -6.49 -20.42
CA LEU A 258 -14.19 -5.13 -20.69
C LEU A 258 -13.07 -4.24 -21.22
N LEU A 259 -11.99 -4.12 -20.46
CA LEU A 259 -10.91 -3.19 -20.76
C LEU A 259 -10.25 -3.49 -22.12
N ARG A 260 -9.95 -4.77 -22.40
CA ARG A 260 -9.35 -5.19 -23.66
C ARG A 260 -10.15 -4.72 -24.87
N HIS A 261 -11.48 -4.86 -24.84
CA HIS A 261 -12.31 -4.55 -25.99
C HIS A 261 -12.71 -3.07 -26.04
N GLN A 262 -12.69 -2.37 -24.91
CA GLN A 262 -12.89 -0.92 -24.86
C GLN A 262 -11.67 -0.12 -25.33
N LEU A 263 -10.49 -0.73 -25.39
CA LEU A 263 -9.32 -0.15 -26.06
C LEU A 263 -9.52 0.04 -27.56
N LEU A 264 -10.40 -0.75 -28.19
CA LEU A 264 -10.62 -0.75 -29.63
C LEU A 264 -11.81 0.16 -29.98
N PRO A 265 -11.62 1.27 -30.73
CA PRO A 265 -12.70 2.20 -31.05
C PRO A 265 -13.90 1.57 -31.75
N GLU A 266 -13.66 0.53 -32.57
CA GLU A 266 -14.70 -0.19 -33.30
C GLU A 266 -15.61 -1.00 -32.38
N LEU A 267 -15.08 -1.48 -31.25
CA LEU A 267 -15.78 -2.32 -30.30
C LEU A 267 -16.29 -1.54 -29.09
N SER A 268 -15.64 -0.43 -28.71
CA SER A 268 -16.03 0.38 -27.55
C SER A 268 -17.47 0.92 -27.65
N SER A 269 -17.90 1.26 -28.87
CA SER A 269 -19.24 1.78 -29.17
C SER A 269 -20.27 0.70 -29.54
N HIS A 270 -19.93 -0.58 -29.39
CA HIS A 270 -20.79 -1.67 -29.83
C HIS A 270 -22.07 -1.77 -28.96
N PRO A 271 -23.28 -1.89 -29.54
CA PRO A 271 -24.54 -1.87 -28.80
C PRO A 271 -24.71 -3.04 -27.83
N ALA A 272 -23.92 -4.11 -27.98
CA ALA A 272 -23.94 -5.25 -27.07
C ALA A 272 -23.57 -4.86 -25.63
N TRP A 273 -22.79 -3.81 -25.39
CA TRP A 273 -22.42 -3.38 -24.04
C TRP A 273 -23.60 -2.92 -23.18
N SER A 274 -24.71 -2.52 -23.79
CA SER A 274 -25.89 -2.10 -23.05
C SER A 274 -26.60 -3.31 -22.44
N ALA A 275 -26.75 -3.31 -21.12
CA ALA A 275 -27.52 -4.33 -20.40
C ALA A 275 -29.00 -4.28 -20.81
N LYS A 276 -29.60 -5.46 -21.03
CA LYS A 276 -31.04 -5.56 -21.32
C LYS A 276 -31.86 -5.47 -20.03
N ALA A 277 -33.11 -5.02 -20.13
CA ALA A 277 -33.99 -4.93 -18.97
C ALA A 277 -34.19 -6.32 -18.32
N GLY A 278 -33.91 -6.41 -17.02
CA GLY A 278 -34.01 -7.65 -16.24
C GLY A 278 -32.89 -8.66 -16.48
N GLU A 279 -31.84 -8.30 -17.22
CA GLU A 279 -30.69 -9.18 -17.46
C GLU A 279 -29.79 -9.26 -16.21
N HIS A 280 -29.48 -10.48 -15.77
CA HIS A 280 -28.59 -10.69 -14.63
C HIS A 280 -27.12 -10.37 -15.03
N PRO A 281 -26.26 -9.87 -14.13
CA PRO A 281 -24.86 -9.53 -14.43
C PRO A 281 -24.08 -10.61 -15.21
N GLU A 282 -24.21 -11.88 -14.80
CA GLU A 282 -23.56 -13.01 -15.47
C GLU A 282 -24.08 -13.26 -16.88
N GLN A 283 -25.40 -13.15 -17.08
CA GLN A 283 -26.04 -13.32 -18.39
C GLN A 283 -25.60 -12.20 -19.34
N HIS A 284 -25.52 -10.98 -18.81
CA HIS A 284 -25.00 -9.83 -19.54
C HIS A 284 -23.55 -10.08 -19.98
N TYR A 285 -22.68 -10.52 -19.07
CA TYR A 285 -21.28 -10.83 -19.39
C TYR A 285 -21.15 -11.89 -20.48
N LEU A 286 -21.83 -13.03 -20.34
CA LEU A 286 -21.78 -14.12 -21.32
C LEU A 286 -22.23 -13.66 -22.70
N ARG A 287 -23.33 -12.89 -22.77
CA ARG A 287 -23.81 -12.32 -24.03
C ARG A 287 -22.80 -11.37 -24.67
N CYS A 288 -22.22 -10.46 -23.88
CA CYS A 288 -21.20 -9.54 -24.38
C CYS A 288 -19.99 -10.31 -24.89
N ARG A 289 -19.52 -11.32 -24.16
CA ARG A 289 -18.42 -12.18 -24.55
C ARG A 289 -18.68 -12.89 -25.88
N ASP A 290 -19.86 -13.45 -26.05
CA ASP A 290 -20.19 -14.19 -27.28
C ASP A 290 -20.33 -13.24 -28.48
N VAL A 291 -21.06 -12.13 -28.33
CA VAL A 291 -21.31 -11.18 -29.44
C VAL A 291 -20.04 -10.41 -29.82
N ILE A 292 -19.33 -9.85 -28.84
CA ILE A 292 -18.14 -9.02 -29.10
C ILE A 292 -16.95 -9.90 -29.47
N GLY A 293 -16.85 -11.10 -28.89
CA GLY A 293 -15.92 -12.12 -29.36
C GLY A 293 -16.13 -12.38 -30.85
N THR A 294 -17.36 -12.72 -31.27
CA THR A 294 -17.64 -12.96 -32.70
C THR A 294 -17.34 -11.76 -33.61
N ALA A 295 -17.60 -10.54 -33.13
CA ALA A 295 -17.27 -9.31 -33.86
C ALA A 295 -15.76 -9.10 -34.03
N GLN A 296 -14.93 -9.53 -33.07
CA GLN A 296 -13.47 -9.41 -33.15
C GLN A 296 -12.86 -10.21 -34.31
N TRP A 297 -13.44 -11.36 -34.68
CA TRP A 297 -12.98 -12.18 -35.82
C TRP A 297 -13.52 -11.73 -37.17
N ALA A 298 -14.50 -10.83 -37.22
CA ALA A 298 -15.00 -10.28 -38.48
C ALA A 298 -14.08 -9.20 -39.08
N TRP A 299 -13.09 -8.73 -38.29
CA TRP A 299 -12.20 -7.62 -38.65
C TRP A 299 -10.70 -7.95 -38.46
N ALA A 300 -10.37 -9.22 -38.23
CA ALA A 300 -9.00 -9.75 -38.30
C ALA A 300 -8.75 -10.40 -39.66
#